data_AF-A0A1H2PR80-F1
#
_entry.id   AF-A0A1H2PR80-F1
#
_cell.length_a   1.000
_cell.length_b   1.000
_cell.length_c   1.000
_cell.angle_alpha   90.00
_cell.angle_beta   90.00
_cell.angle_gamma   90.00
#
_symmetry.space_group_name_H-M   'P 1'
#
loop_
_entity.id
_entity.type
_entity.pdbx_description
1 polymer ?
#
loop_
_entity_poly.entity_id
_entity_poly.type
_entity_poly.pdbx_seq_one_letter_code
_entity_poly.pdbx_strand_id
1 'polypeptide(L)'
;MHSDLAKVDARGVEPTDYTEIPELVEDFFEQADQHQAGVLVKRGRGRPVGSNKLQMNLRIDMDVVDAYKAQGAGWQTRMNDALREWATTHGLMA
;
A
#
# COMPACT_ATOMS: atom_id res chain seq x y z
N MET A 1 -7.26 25.04 -19.01
CA MET A 1 -6.01 25.09 -18.24
C MET A 1 -4.94 25.69 -19.13
N HIS A 2 -4.46 26.90 -18.84
CA HIS A 2 -3.27 27.44 -19.52
C HIS A 2 -2.05 27.09 -18.66
N SER A 3 -1.27 26.10 -19.10
CA SER A 3 0.06 25.86 -18.54
C SER A 3 1.02 26.87 -19.17
N ASP A 4 1.76 27.61 -18.36
CA ASP A 4 2.72 28.62 -18.82
C ASP A 4 4.09 27.98 -19.08
N LEU A 5 4.11 27.10 -20.08
CA LEU A 5 5.32 26.37 -20.50
C LEU A 5 6.41 27.32 -21.03
N ALA A 6 6.01 28.42 -21.68
CA ALA A 6 6.95 29.42 -22.19
C ALA A 6 7.79 30.06 -21.08
N LYS A 7 7.21 30.28 -19.89
CA LYS A 7 7.94 30.76 -18.71
C LYS A 7 8.88 29.72 -18.13
N VAL A 8 8.49 28.44 -18.14
CA VAL A 8 9.34 27.34 -17.65
C VAL A 8 10.56 27.16 -18.56
N ASP A 9 10.36 27.19 -19.89
CA ASP A 9 11.45 27.07 -20.87
C ASP A 9 12.43 28.25 -20.81
N ALA A 10 11.95 29.45 -20.48
CA ALA A 10 12.79 30.64 -20.34
C ALA A 10 13.61 30.66 -19.04
N ARG A 11 13.28 29.82 -18.05
CA ARG A 11 14.03 29.74 -16.78
C ARG A 11 15.29 28.89 -16.96
N GLY A 12 16.46 29.45 -16.62
CA GLY A 12 17.71 28.70 -16.53
C GLY A 12 17.70 27.74 -15.33
N VAL A 13 18.29 26.56 -15.50
CA VAL A 13 18.47 25.57 -14.44
C VAL A 13 19.73 25.93 -13.64
N GLU A 14 19.58 26.08 -12.34
CA GLU A 14 20.68 26.35 -11.41
C GLU A 14 21.14 25.06 -10.71
N PRO A 15 22.41 24.95 -10.29
CA PRO A 15 22.89 23.77 -9.56
C PRO A 15 22.11 23.44 -8.29
N THR A 16 21.52 24.45 -7.65
CA THR A 16 20.65 24.30 -6.47
C THR A 16 19.33 23.61 -6.78
N ASP A 17 18.87 23.60 -8.05
CA ASP A 17 17.65 22.89 -8.43
C ASP A 17 17.78 21.36 -8.28
N TYR A 18 19.01 20.85 -8.14
CA TYR A 18 19.31 19.44 -7.99
C TYR A 18 19.52 18.97 -6.54
N THR A 19 19.59 19.87 -5.55
CA THR A 19 19.94 19.49 -4.16
C THR A 19 18.86 18.66 -3.48
N GLU A 20 17.60 18.87 -3.87
CA GLU A 20 16.45 18.13 -3.35
C GLU A 20 16.18 16.83 -4.13
N ILE A 21 16.91 16.58 -5.22
CA ILE A 21 16.73 15.37 -6.04
C ILE A 21 17.50 14.22 -5.36
N PRO A 22 16.82 13.13 -5.00
CA PRO A 22 17.49 11.97 -4.41
C PRO A 22 18.50 11.36 -5.39
N GLU A 23 19.60 10.83 -4.85
CA GLU A 23 20.56 10.05 -5.64
C GLU A 23 19.88 8.78 -6.18
N LEU A 24 20.13 8.48 -7.45
CA LEU A 24 19.63 7.27 -8.13
C LEU A 24 20.44 6.05 -7.71
N VAL A 25 20.29 5.65 -6.45
CA VAL A 25 20.94 4.46 -5.86
C VAL A 25 20.19 3.18 -6.21
N GLU A 26 20.79 2.01 -5.99
CA GLU A 26 20.25 0.69 -6.37
C GLU A 26 18.81 0.46 -5.87
N ASP A 27 18.49 0.90 -4.65
CA ASP A 27 17.15 0.79 -4.06
C ASP A 27 16.04 1.41 -4.92
N PHE A 28 16.35 2.51 -5.64
CA PHE A 28 15.41 3.14 -6.57
C PHE A 28 15.10 2.20 -7.73
N PHE A 29 16.11 1.54 -8.30
CA PHE A 29 15.97 0.63 -9.44
C PHE A 29 15.32 -0.71 -9.05
N GLU A 30 15.49 -1.17 -7.80
CA GLU A 30 14.78 -2.36 -7.30
C GLU A 30 13.25 -2.17 -7.27
N GLN A 31 12.80 -0.94 -7.04
CA GLN A 31 11.39 -0.59 -6.85
C GLN A 31 10.75 0.05 -8.09
N ALA A 32 11.55 0.48 -9.07
CA ALA A 32 11.07 1.17 -10.25
C ALA A 32 10.38 0.25 -11.26
N ASP A 33 9.35 0.77 -11.92
CA ASP A 33 8.78 0.18 -13.13
C ASP A 33 9.72 0.45 -14.32
N GLN A 34 10.16 -0.62 -14.98
CA GLN A 34 10.99 -0.53 -16.17
C GLN A 34 10.11 -0.44 -17.41
N HIS A 35 10.17 0.69 -18.11
CA HIS A 35 9.54 0.88 -19.42
C HIS A 35 10.57 0.87 -20.54
N GLN A 36 10.24 0.22 -21.68
CA GLN A 36 10.99 0.33 -22.93
C GLN A 36 10.01 0.78 -24.03
N ALA A 37 10.34 1.88 -24.71
CA ALA A 37 9.48 2.47 -25.75
C ALA A 37 8.02 2.72 -25.30
N GLY A 38 7.83 3.13 -24.05
CA GLY A 38 6.51 3.34 -23.44
C GLY A 38 5.81 2.07 -22.95
N VAL A 39 6.35 0.88 -23.24
CA VAL A 39 5.79 -0.40 -22.81
C VAL A 39 6.44 -0.86 -21.50
N LEU A 40 5.63 -1.25 -20.53
CA LEU A 40 6.10 -1.79 -19.25
C LEU A 40 6.72 -3.19 -19.45
N VAL A 41 8.01 -3.33 -19.19
CA VAL A 41 8.81 -4.56 -19.38
C VAL A 41 9.03 -5.31 -18.06
N LYS A 42 9.25 -4.58 -16.97
CA LYS A 42 9.40 -5.17 -15.63
C LYS A 42 8.70 -4.26 -14.64
N ARG A 43 7.75 -4.81 -13.87
CA ARG A 43 7.18 -4.08 -12.73
C ARG A 43 8.19 -4.07 -11.60
N GLY A 44 8.34 -2.92 -10.95
CA GLY A 44 9.04 -2.83 -9.69
C GLY A 44 8.36 -3.70 -8.64
N ARG A 45 8.98 -3.87 -7.46
CA ARG A 45 8.29 -4.44 -6.29
C ARG A 45 7.12 -3.51 -5.92
N GLY A 46 5.96 -3.75 -6.54
CA GLY A 46 4.74 -3.03 -6.23
C GLY A 46 4.33 -3.25 -4.78
N ARG A 47 3.32 -2.48 -4.32
CA ARG A 47 2.61 -2.72 -3.06
C ARG A 47 2.39 -4.24 -2.91
N PRO A 48 2.76 -4.85 -1.76
CA PRO A 48 2.72 -6.29 -1.58
C PRO A 48 1.45 -6.89 -2.18
N VAL A 49 1.64 -7.88 -3.06
CA VAL A 49 0.55 -8.58 -3.72
C VAL A 49 -0.36 -9.19 -2.65
N GLY A 50 -1.60 -8.71 -2.59
CA GLY A 50 -2.65 -9.29 -1.79
C GLY A 50 -2.60 -8.91 -0.31
N SER A 51 -3.33 -7.86 0.06
CA SER A 51 -4.08 -7.98 1.32
C SER A 51 -5.10 -9.10 1.09
N ASN A 52 -4.85 -10.31 1.62
CA ASN A 52 -5.82 -11.41 1.61
C ASN A 52 -7.03 -11.12 2.54
N LYS A 53 -7.19 -9.87 2.99
CA LYS A 53 -8.28 -9.41 3.82
C LYS A 53 -9.30 -8.72 2.92
N LEU A 54 -10.49 -9.33 2.84
CA LEU A 54 -11.64 -8.72 2.19
C LEU A 54 -12.37 -7.83 3.19
N GLN A 55 -12.54 -6.55 2.87
CA GLN A 55 -13.48 -5.70 3.62
C GLN A 55 -14.90 -6.04 3.17
N MET A 56 -15.74 -6.47 4.10
CA MET A 56 -17.15 -6.77 3.84
C MET A 56 -18.06 -6.18 4.92
N ASN A 57 -19.33 -5.96 4.57
CA ASN A 57 -20.34 -5.54 5.53
C ASN A 57 -20.94 -6.79 6.21
N LEU A 58 -20.54 -7.03 7.47
CA LEU A 58 -21.04 -8.12 8.31
C LEU A 58 -21.74 -7.54 9.54
N ARG A 59 -22.86 -8.16 9.96
CA ARG A 59 -23.48 -7.87 11.25
C ARG A 59 -22.90 -8.79 12.31
N ILE A 60 -22.40 -8.21 13.40
CA ILE A 60 -21.91 -8.89 14.59
C ILE A 60 -22.65 -8.28 15.78
N ASP A 61 -22.97 -9.09 16.78
CA ASP A 61 -23.61 -8.62 18.00
C ASP A 61 -22.74 -7.57 18.72
N MET A 62 -23.40 -6.60 19.34
CA MET A 62 -22.73 -5.42 19.92
C MET A 62 -21.79 -5.81 21.07
N ASP A 63 -22.24 -6.71 21.94
CA ASP A 63 -21.50 -7.20 23.10
C ASP A 63 -20.19 -7.89 22.68
N VAL A 64 -20.22 -8.67 21.60
CA VAL A 64 -19.03 -9.31 21.02
C VAL A 64 -18.04 -8.24 20.53
N VAL A 65 -18.50 -7.25 19.78
CA VAL A 65 -17.63 -6.17 19.27
C VAL A 65 -17.03 -5.37 20.42
N ASP A 66 -17.82 -5.06 21.45
CA ASP A 66 -17.36 -4.31 22.62
C ASP A 66 -16.33 -5.09 23.44
N ALA A 67 -16.52 -6.41 23.61
CA ALA A 67 -15.55 -7.28 24.27
C ALA A 67 -14.18 -7.29 23.54
N TYR A 68 -14.16 -7.29 22.20
CA TYR A 68 -12.90 -7.19 21.46
C TYR A 68 -12.31 -5.79 21.52
N LYS A 69 -13.12 -4.74 21.35
CA LYS A 69 -12.65 -3.34 21.42
C LYS A 69 -12.02 -3.00 22.78
N ALA A 70 -12.53 -3.57 23.87
CA ALA A 70 -11.98 -3.39 25.22
C ALA A 70 -10.51 -3.86 25.34
N GLN A 71 -10.06 -4.75 24.45
CA GLN A 71 -8.66 -5.21 24.41
C GLN A 71 -7.70 -4.17 23.81
N GLY A 72 -8.19 -3.03 23.32
CA GLY A 72 -7.40 -1.92 22.80
C GLY A 72 -6.93 -2.12 21.35
N ALA A 73 -5.79 -1.51 21.01
CA ALA A 73 -5.26 -1.52 19.65
C ALA A 73 -5.08 -2.97 19.11
N GLY A 74 -5.44 -3.17 17.84
CA GLY A 74 -5.36 -4.48 17.19
C GLY A 74 -6.54 -5.43 17.47
N TRP A 75 -7.63 -4.96 18.08
CA TRP A 75 -8.80 -5.79 18.39
C TRP A 75 -9.41 -6.49 17.16
N GLN A 76 -9.39 -5.84 15.99
CA GLN A 76 -9.86 -6.46 14.73
C GLN A 76 -8.97 -7.62 14.30
N THR A 77 -7.66 -7.52 14.50
CA THR A 77 -6.73 -8.62 14.24
C THR A 77 -7.02 -9.79 15.16
N ARG A 78 -7.17 -9.54 16.47
CA ARG A 78 -7.52 -10.59 17.45
C ARG A 78 -8.86 -11.26 17.14
N MET A 79 -9.86 -10.48 16.73
CA MET A 79 -11.15 -11.03 16.30
C MET A 79 -11.00 -11.91 15.05
N ASN A 80 -10.20 -11.47 14.07
CA ASN A 80 -9.92 -12.27 12.87
C ASN A 80 -9.16 -13.57 13.19
N ASP A 81 -8.22 -13.53 14.14
CA ASP A 81 -7.47 -14.72 14.55
C ASP A 81 -8.38 -15.74 15.26
N ALA A 82 -9.30 -15.28 16.10
CA ALA A 82 -10.32 -16.14 16.72
C ALA A 82 -11.24 -16.79 15.68
N LEU A 83 -11.65 -16.04 14.65
CA LEU A 83 -12.45 -16.60 13.54
C LEU A 83 -11.68 -17.67 12.77
N ARG A 84 -10.37 -17.45 12.54
CA ARG A 84 -9.51 -18.43 11.86
C ARG A 84 -9.33 -19.69 12.70
N GLU A 85 -9.03 -19.54 13.99
CA GLU A 85 -8.89 -20.67 14.92
C GLU A 85 -10.17 -21.50 14.94
N TRP A 86 -11.33 -20.86 15.11
CA TRP A 86 -12.61 -21.55 15.09
C TRP A 86 -12.84 -22.30 13.78
N ALA A 87 -12.53 -21.67 12.64
CA ALA A 87 -12.66 -22.28 11.34
C ALA A 87 -11.74 -23.51 11.17
N THR A 88 -10.49 -23.45 11.66
CA THR A 88 -9.56 -24.60 11.64
C THR A 88 -10.05 -25.73 12.54
N THR A 89 -10.44 -25.43 13.79
CA THR A 89 -10.92 -26.44 14.75
C THR A 89 -12.17 -27.16 14.26
N HIS A 90 -13.01 -26.49 13.46
CA HIS A 90 -14.27 -27.05 12.93
C HIS A 90 -14.15 -27.51 11.46
N GLY A 91 -12.94 -27.60 10.91
CA GLY A 91 -12.68 -28.15 9.58
C GLY A 91 -13.18 -27.29 8.41
N LEU A 92 -13.49 -26.01 8.65
CA LEU A 92 -13.83 -25.03 7.61
C LEU A 92 -12.59 -24.48 6.91
N MET A 93 -11.43 -24.55 7.57
CA MET A 93 -10.13 -24.22 7.01
C MET A 93 -9.13 -25.33 7.33
N ALA A 94 -8.28 -25.66 6.36
CA ALA A 94 -7.18 -26.62 6.47
C ALA A 94 -5.84 -25.90 6.66
#